data_AF-A0A817QQA0-F1
#
_entry.id   AF-A0A817QQA0-F1
#
_cell.length_a   1.000
_cell.length_b   1.000
_cell.length_c   1.000
_cell.angle_alpha   90.00
_cell.angle_beta   90.00
_cell.angle_gamma   90.00
#
_symmetry.space_group_name_H-M   'P 1'
#
loop_
_entity.id
_entity.type
_entity.pdbx_description
1 polymer ?
#
loop_
_entity_poly.entity_id
_entity_poly.type
_entity_poly.pdbx_seq_one_letter_code
_entity_poly.pdbx_strand_id
1 'polypeptide(L)'
;MQGQDVVYLYLRLYYIQGGLSIGIPGEIAGYWSAHKQYGKLPWSALFKPAIDMCNEGFTIQKALAFSILKNKHKLWDHRPFRLLQIRSGMN
;
A
#
# COMPACT_ATOMS: atom_id res chain seq x y z
N MET A 1 37.07 -9.80 40.30
CA MET A 1 36.67 -10.54 39.09
C MET A 1 35.21 -10.17 38.80
N GLN A 2 34.99 -8.97 38.22
CA GLN A 2 33.71 -8.57 37.65
C GLN A 2 33.67 -9.07 36.21
N GLY A 3 32.64 -9.81 35.84
CA GLY A 3 32.47 -10.27 34.46
C GLY A 3 31.61 -11.52 34.37
N GLN A 4 30.29 -11.34 34.48
CA GLN A 4 29.38 -12.16 33.70
C GLN A 4 28.50 -11.21 32.90
N ASP A 5 28.86 -11.12 31.63
CA ASP A 5 28.15 -10.36 30.60
C ASP A 5 26.74 -10.91 30.45
N VAL A 6 25.77 -10.27 31.09
CA VAL A 6 24.36 -10.62 30.93
C VAL A 6 23.86 -9.94 29.66
N VAL A 7 23.80 -10.69 28.56
CA VAL A 7 23.21 -10.22 27.30
C VAL A 7 21.69 -10.24 27.43
N TYR A 8 21.08 -9.07 27.59
CA TYR A 8 19.62 -8.93 27.54
C TYR A 8 19.15 -8.95 26.09
N LEU A 9 18.56 -10.06 25.66
CA LEU A 9 17.92 -10.18 24.35
C LEU A 9 16.49 -9.64 24.43
N TYR A 10 16.35 -8.31 24.47
CA TYR A 10 15.06 -7.68 24.24
C TYR A 10 14.72 -7.84 22.76
N LEU A 11 13.89 -8.84 22.44
CA LEU A 11 13.22 -8.94 21.16
C LEU A 11 12.53 -7.59 20.88
N ARG A 12 13.09 -6.82 19.95
CA ARG A 12 12.58 -5.51 19.56
C ARG A 12 11.21 -5.75 18.93
N LEU A 13 10.18 -5.39 19.69
CA LEU A 13 8.77 -5.56 19.35
C LEU A 13 8.50 -5.16 17.89
N TYR A 14 7.77 -6.04 17.20
CA TYR A 14 7.33 -5.98 15.81
C TYR A 14 6.93 -4.56 15.38
N TYR A 15 7.69 -3.97 14.45
CA TYR A 15 7.28 -2.75 13.76
C TYR A 15 6.07 -3.05 12.89
N ILE A 16 4.88 -2.64 13.31
CA ILE A 16 3.62 -2.79 12.55
C ILE A 16 3.23 -1.52 11.78
N GLN A 17 3.98 -0.43 11.93
CA GLN A 17 3.75 0.86 11.26
C GLN A 17 5.08 1.56 10.93
N GLY A 18 5.05 2.46 9.94
CA GLY A 18 6.20 3.26 9.52
C GLY A 18 7.14 2.52 8.57
N GLY A 19 8.22 3.18 8.11
CA GLY A 19 9.12 2.59 7.11
C GLY A 19 9.79 1.28 7.55
N LEU A 20 10.00 1.09 8.86
CA LEU A 20 10.58 -0.13 9.42
C LEU A 20 9.64 -1.35 9.36
N SER A 21 8.33 -1.15 9.10
CA SER A 21 7.38 -2.24 8.89
C SER A 21 7.28 -2.67 7.42
N ILE A 22 8.04 -2.04 6.52
CA ILE A 22 7.93 -2.25 5.07
C ILE A 22 9.04 -3.21 4.61
N GLY A 23 8.63 -4.36 4.06
CA GLY A 23 9.51 -5.23 3.29
C GLY A 23 9.78 -4.67 1.89
N ILE A 24 10.72 -5.28 1.15
CA ILE A 24 10.97 -4.90 -0.24
C ILE A 24 9.73 -5.26 -1.08
N PRO A 25 9.06 -4.29 -1.75
CA PRO A 25 7.88 -4.57 -2.57
C PRO A 25 8.28 -5.38 -3.81
N GLY A 26 7.54 -6.46 -4.08
CA GLY A 26 7.86 -7.46 -5.11
C GLY A 26 6.78 -7.63 -6.18
N GLU A 27 5.65 -6.94 -6.05
CA GLU A 27 4.44 -7.14 -6.85
C GLU A 27 4.71 -6.94 -8.34
N ILE A 28 5.32 -5.83 -8.74
CA ILE A 28 5.63 -5.54 -10.15
C ILE A 28 6.62 -6.56 -10.73
N ALA A 29 7.63 -6.98 -9.96
CA ALA A 29 8.58 -8.00 -10.37
C ALA A 29 7.91 -9.38 -10.53
N GLY A 30 6.98 -9.71 -9.63
CA GLY A 30 6.17 -10.92 -9.71
C GLY A 30 5.26 -10.91 -10.95
N TYR A 31 4.57 -9.80 -11.20
CA TYR A 31 3.73 -9.64 -12.39
C TYR A 31 4.53 -9.73 -13.68
N TRP A 32 5.71 -9.10 -13.73
CA TRP A 32 6.61 -9.19 -14.89
C TRP A 32 7.09 -10.62 -15.12
N SER A 33 7.47 -11.34 -14.06
CA SER A 33 7.91 -12.73 -14.15
C SER A 33 6.80 -13.64 -14.66
N ALA A 34 5.58 -13.50 -14.13
CA ALA A 34 4.40 -14.23 -14.59
C ALA A 34 4.04 -13.88 -16.05
N HIS A 35 4.16 -12.61 -16.44
CA HIS A 35 3.90 -12.17 -17.80
C HIS A 35 4.92 -12.71 -18.80
N LYS A 36 6.21 -12.77 -18.44
CA LYS A 36 7.21 -13.43 -19.29
C LYS A 36 6.93 -14.91 -19.52
N GLN A 37 6.33 -15.59 -18.55
CA GLN A 37 6.07 -17.03 -18.63
C GLN A 37 4.71 -17.37 -19.27
N TYR A 38 3.68 -16.55 -19.01
CA TYR A 38 2.28 -16.87 -19.34
C TYR A 38 1.54 -15.75 -20.06
N GLY A 39 2.19 -14.61 -20.31
CA GLY A 39 1.60 -13.43 -20.90
C GLY A 39 1.21 -13.65 -22.36
N LYS A 40 0.02 -13.16 -22.72
CA LYS A 40 -0.50 -13.20 -24.09
C LYS A 40 -0.67 -11.83 -24.73
N LEU A 41 -1.00 -10.84 -23.90
CA LEU A 41 -1.15 -9.45 -24.33
C LEU A 41 0.16 -8.67 -24.12
N PRO A 42 0.40 -7.60 -24.90
CA PRO A 42 1.51 -6.69 -24.62
C PRO A 42 1.46 -6.18 -23.18
N TRP A 43 2.61 -6.05 -22.52
CA TRP A 43 2.70 -5.64 -21.11
C TRP A 43 1.97 -4.34 -20.82
N SER A 44 2.16 -3.32 -21.68
CA SER A 44 1.52 -2.00 -21.53
C SER A 44 -0.01 -2.05 -21.61
N ALA A 45 -0.57 -2.97 -22.39
CA ALA A 45 -2.02 -3.09 -22.56
C ALA A 45 -2.73 -3.49 -21.26
N LEU A 46 -2.05 -4.21 -20.36
CA LEU A 46 -2.61 -4.65 -19.08
C LEU A 46 -2.90 -3.48 -18.13
N PHE A 47 -2.18 -2.36 -18.27
CA PHE A 47 -2.28 -1.23 -17.35
C PHE A 47 -3.19 -0.11 -17.86
N LYS A 48 -3.49 -0.06 -19.16
CA LYS A 48 -4.28 1.01 -19.77
C LYS A 48 -5.62 1.26 -19.04
N PRO A 49 -6.43 0.22 -18.72
CA PRO A 49 -7.70 0.45 -18.03
C PRO A 49 -7.53 1.05 -16.62
N ALA A 50 -6.49 0.65 -15.90
CA ALA A 50 -6.21 1.16 -14.56
C ALA A 50 -5.70 2.62 -14.61
N ILE A 51 -4.88 2.96 -15.60
CA ILE A 51 -4.40 4.33 -15.83
C ILE A 51 -5.59 5.25 -16.12
N ASP A 52 -6.49 4.84 -17.00
CA ASP A 52 -7.67 5.62 -17.37
C ASP A 52 -8.57 5.87 -16.15
N MET A 53 -8.88 4.81 -15.40
CA MET A 53 -9.66 4.91 -14.17
C MET A 53 -9.00 5.82 -13.11
N CYS A 54 -7.68 5.83 -12.99
CA CYS A 54 -6.96 6.72 -12.05
C CYS A 54 -6.99 8.19 -12.51
N ASN A 55 -6.97 8.45 -13.81
CA ASN A 55 -7.02 9.80 -14.37
C ASN A 55 -8.44 10.40 -14.33
N GLU A 56 -9.44 9.59 -14.65
CA GLU A 56 -10.84 10.00 -14.72
C GLU A 56 -11.53 9.99 -13.35
N GLY A 57 -11.04 9.14 -12.44
CA GLY A 57 -11.70 8.84 -11.17
C GLY A 57 -12.83 7.81 -11.33
N PHE A 58 -13.38 7.37 -10.20
CA PHE A 58 -14.46 6.40 -10.17
C PHE A 58 -15.30 6.54 -8.89
N THR A 59 -16.52 6.04 -8.92
CA THR A 59 -17.40 6.01 -7.75
C THR A 59 -16.93 4.96 -6.75
N ILE A 60 -16.69 5.40 -5.51
CA ILE A 60 -16.25 4.52 -4.43
C ILE A 60 -17.41 3.62 -3.97
N GLN A 61 -17.19 2.31 -3.97
CA GLN A 61 -18.17 1.35 -3.44
C GLN A 61 -18.17 1.31 -1.91
N LYS A 62 -19.27 0.81 -1.33
CA LYS A 62 -19.52 0.79 0.13
C LYS A 62 -18.35 0.23 0.96
N ALA A 63 -17.75 -0.88 0.53
CA ALA A 63 -16.64 -1.52 1.24
C ALA A 63 -15.37 -0.63 1.31
N LEU A 64 -15.04 0.02 0.18
CA LEU A 64 -13.90 0.93 0.13
C LEU A 64 -14.19 2.22 0.90
N ALA A 65 -15.40 2.78 0.77
CA ALA A 65 -15.83 3.94 1.53
C ALA A 65 -15.74 3.69 3.05
N PHE A 66 -16.23 2.53 3.51
CA PHE A 66 -16.13 2.13 4.90
C PHE A 66 -14.68 2.04 5.38
N SER A 67 -13.81 1.41 4.59
CA SER A 67 -12.38 1.27 4.91
C SER A 67 -11.66 2.63 5.00
N ILE A 68 -11.97 3.56 4.10
CA ILE A 68 -11.44 4.93 4.11
C ILE A 68 -11.90 5.67 5.37
N LEU A 69 -13.20 5.64 5.68
CA LEU A 69 -13.76 6.31 6.85
C LEU A 69 -13.23 5.74 8.17
N LYS A 70 -13.07 4.41 8.26
CA LYS A 70 -12.48 3.75 9.44
C LYS A 70 -11.04 4.17 9.67
N ASN A 71 -10.27 4.43 8.61
CA ASN A 71 -8.87 4.83 8.68
C ASN A 71 -8.65 6.33 8.49
N LYS A 72 -9.70 7.14 8.63
CA LYS A 72 -9.69 8.59 8.37
C LYS A 72 -8.48 9.28 9.01
N HIS A 73 -8.26 9.11 10.32
CA HIS A 73 -7.14 9.73 11.03
C HIS A 73 -5.78 9.47 10.36
N LYS A 74 -5.47 8.21 9.99
CA LYS A 74 -4.20 7.86 9.32
C LYS A 74 -4.04 8.53 7.96
N LEU A 75 -5.12 8.69 7.20
CA LEU A 75 -5.06 9.23 5.85
C LEU A 75 -4.90 10.76 5.85
N TRP A 76 -5.56 11.48 6.76
CA TRP A 76 -5.55 12.95 6.73
C TRP A 76 -4.41 13.57 7.54
N ASP A 77 -3.89 12.84 8.53
CA ASP A 77 -2.81 13.33 9.40
C ASP A 77 -1.42 13.18 8.74
N HIS A 78 -1.29 12.36 7.69
CA HIS A 78 -0.04 12.16 6.96
C HIS A 78 -0.03 12.92 5.61
N ARG A 79 0.97 13.80 5.42
CA ARG A 79 1.11 14.67 4.24
C ARG A 79 0.97 13.99 2.86
N PRO A 80 1.50 12.79 2.57
CA PRO A 80 1.40 12.23 1.21
C PRO A 80 -0.03 11.90 0.77
N PHE A 81 -0.95 11.64 1.71
CA PHE A 81 -2.32 11.24 1.39
C PHE A 81 -3.31 12.40 1.32
N ARG A 82 -2.91 13.60 1.74
CA ARG A 82 -3.75 14.81 1.69
C ARG A 82 -4.15 15.24 0.28
N LEU A 83 -3.43 14.76 -0.73
CA LEU A 83 -3.72 15.02 -2.14
C LEU A 83 -4.80 14.11 -2.74
N LEU A 84 -5.24 13.08 -2.01
CA LEU A 84 -6.37 12.24 -2.44
C LEU A 84 -7.65 13.07 -2.44
N GLN A 85 -8.13 13.40 -3.64
CA GLN A 85 -9.36 14.16 -3.83
C GLN A 85 -10.58 13.25 -3.66
N ILE A 86 -10.99 13.02 -2.42
CA ILE A 86 -12.23 12.30 -2.10
C ILE A 86 -13.33 13.33 -1.91
N ARG A 87 -14.27 13.40 -2.84
CA ARG A 87 -15.46 14.26 -2.75
C ARG A 87 -16.66 13.40 -2.39
N SER A 88 -17.41 13.80 -1.37
CA SER A 88 -18.72 13.20 -1.08
C SER A 88 -19.69 13.68 -2.16
N GLY A 89 -20.07 12.81 -3.08
CA GLY A 89 -21.21 13.04 -3.96
C GLY A 89 -22.49 12.85 -3.16
N MET A 90 -22.98 13.91 -2.51
CA MET A 90 -24.38 13.99 -2.13
C MET A 90 -25.14 14.45 -3.37
N ASN A 91 -25.86 13.53 -4.02
CA ASN A 91 -27.04 13.90 -4.79
C ASN A 91 -28.20 14.07 -3.81
#